data_AF-A0AAN2K665-F1
#
_entry.id   AF-A0AAN2K665-F1
#
_cell.length_a   1.000
_cell.length_b   1.000
_cell.length_c   1.000
_cell.angle_alpha   90.00
_cell.angle_beta   90.00
_cell.angle_gamma   90.00
#
_symmetry.space_group_name_H-M   'P 1'
#
loop_
_entity.id
_entity.type
_entity.pdbx_description
1 polymer ?
#
loop_
_entity_poly.entity_id
_entity_poly.type
_entity_poly.pdbx_seq_one_letter_code
_entity_poly.pdbx_strand_id
1 'polypeptide(L)'
;MRKLFEEDETQRVLKQCRKLVARESADTEFDKTRNLYITQMIDLMTQHPEHWDKTTPLNISYFGDIFINDLNRMDFNKQYLDVIFADLFRFLIESYISSPGEMSMESKAIRRFATNQVSYFAEEASIQIDYALRDMSLSMFKSLYNEDGLQAIRSFSNIKDQAEHLKSVWDSEIESKEKKVNSLRDALTNQLDSYNFVGLHAGFAKLGRMKAGELFWSRLIMLIIGCLTPISIATQVFLYHHFNVAFEKPMDLIKMIPGASVTLLLLYYFRVSLSNYSSVRAQIMQIELRKSLCRFIQRYSEYSEGISAKNPQLLAKFEEVIFSNIMTSEDKIPSTFDGIEQIAGLISSLKSK
;
A
#
# COMPACT_ATOMS: atom_id res chain seq x y z
N MET A 1 12.22 1.44 42.55
CA MET A 1 11.86 2.22 43.75
C MET A 1 12.09 1.33 44.96
N ARG A 2 12.82 1.80 45.97
CA ARG A 2 13.14 1.03 47.19
C ARG A 2 11.86 0.84 48.02
N LYS A 3 11.65 -0.34 48.59
CA LYS A 3 10.51 -0.68 49.44
C LYS A 3 10.98 -0.78 50.88
N LEU A 4 10.81 0.25 51.69
CA LEU A 4 11.27 0.33 53.08
C LEU A 4 10.19 -0.14 54.06
N PHE A 5 8.95 0.30 53.87
CA PHE A 5 7.84 0.04 54.79
C PHE A 5 7.25 -1.36 54.59
N GLU A 6 7.35 -1.96 53.40
CA GLU A 6 6.98 -3.36 53.18
C GLU A 6 7.95 -4.37 53.84
N GLU A 7 9.14 -3.96 54.28
CA GLU A 7 10.12 -4.87 54.90
C GLU A 7 9.65 -5.35 56.28
N ASP A 8 9.77 -6.66 56.52
CA ASP A 8 9.38 -7.31 57.78
C ASP A 8 10.13 -6.75 59.00
N GLU A 9 11.37 -6.31 58.80
CA GLU A 9 12.18 -5.67 59.83
C GLU A 9 11.60 -4.31 60.21
N THR A 10 11.34 -3.44 59.22
CA THR A 10 10.70 -2.13 59.43
C THR A 10 9.36 -2.26 60.14
N GLN A 11 8.51 -3.21 59.72
CA GLN A 11 7.23 -3.48 60.37
C GLN A 11 7.37 -3.92 61.82
N ARG A 12 8.39 -4.72 62.14
CA ARG A 12 8.69 -5.18 63.50
C ARG A 12 9.11 -4.00 64.38
N VAL A 13 10.04 -3.18 63.90
CA VAL A 13 10.60 -2.04 64.62
C VAL A 13 9.52 -0.98 64.89
N LEU A 14 8.70 -0.64 63.89
CA LEU A 14 7.57 0.28 64.03
C LEU A 14 6.57 -0.21 65.10
N LYS A 15 6.18 -1.49 65.06
CA LYS A 15 5.25 -2.08 66.05
C LYS A 15 5.86 -2.11 67.45
N GLN A 16 7.17 -2.30 67.57
CA GLN A 16 7.86 -2.29 68.86
C GLN A 16 7.94 -0.88 69.44
N CYS A 17 8.34 0.11 68.63
CA CYS A 17 8.36 1.52 69.01
C CYS A 17 6.98 1.99 69.48
N ARG A 18 5.92 1.69 68.71
CA ARG A 18 4.53 2.01 69.09
C ARG A 18 4.15 1.50 70.49
N LYS A 19 4.50 0.25 70.81
CA LYS A 19 4.19 -0.36 72.12
C LYS A 19 4.91 0.34 73.27
N LEU A 20 6.12 0.83 73.02
CA LEU A 20 6.94 1.48 74.05
C LEU A 20 6.52 2.93 74.25
N VAL A 21 6.28 3.68 73.18
CA VAL A 21 5.72 5.04 73.25
C VAL A 21 4.37 5.07 73.97
N ALA A 22 3.54 4.03 73.79
CA ALA A 22 2.26 3.91 74.48
C ALA A 22 2.37 3.58 75.98
N ARG A 23 3.54 3.10 76.45
CA ARG A 23 3.80 2.76 77.85
C ARG A 23 4.54 3.87 78.61
N GLU A 24 5.18 4.77 77.89
CA GLU A 24 5.94 5.87 78.48
C GLU A 24 5.02 6.85 79.20
N SER A 25 5.36 7.19 80.45
CA SER A 25 4.61 8.18 81.22
C SER A 25 4.93 9.59 80.71
N ALA A 26 3.91 10.35 80.35
CA ALA A 26 4.05 11.71 79.86
C ALA A 26 3.70 12.73 80.96
N ASP A 27 4.66 13.61 81.28
CA ASP A 27 4.54 14.59 82.36
C ASP A 27 3.70 15.82 81.97
N THR A 28 3.72 16.20 80.68
CA THR A 28 2.99 17.37 80.18
C THR A 28 1.90 17.00 79.17
N GLU A 29 0.93 17.90 78.97
CA GLU A 29 -0.11 17.72 77.96
C GLU A 29 0.45 17.72 76.53
N PHE A 30 1.56 18.44 76.32
CA PHE A 30 2.33 18.39 75.07
C PHE A 30 2.89 16.98 74.84
N ASP A 31 3.57 16.40 75.83
CA ASP A 31 4.17 15.07 75.70
C ASP A 31 3.12 13.99 75.44
N LYS A 32 1.96 14.07 76.10
CA LYS A 32 0.82 13.17 75.84
C LYS A 32 0.35 13.27 74.40
N THR A 33 0.17 14.49 73.91
CA THR A 33 -0.32 14.76 72.56
C THR A 33 0.69 14.32 71.50
N ARG A 34 1.99 14.59 71.72
CA ARG A 34 3.08 14.11 70.86
C ARG A 34 3.09 12.59 70.78
N ASN A 35 3.08 11.91 71.93
CA ASN A 35 3.12 10.44 71.98
C ASN A 35 1.89 9.82 71.30
N LEU A 36 0.70 10.42 71.47
CA LEU A 36 -0.51 10.04 70.76
C LEU A 36 -0.32 10.14 69.24
N TYR A 37 0.20 11.26 68.73
CA TYR A 37 0.40 11.42 67.29
C TYR A 37 1.51 10.54 66.71
N ILE A 38 2.57 10.25 67.47
CA ILE A 38 3.57 9.24 67.08
C ILE A 38 2.89 7.89 66.85
N THR A 39 2.10 7.43 67.82
CA THR A 39 1.39 6.14 67.69
C THR A 39 0.40 6.11 66.53
N GLN A 40 -0.32 7.20 66.28
CA GLN A 40 -1.22 7.33 65.13
C GLN A 40 -0.48 7.28 63.79
N MET A 41 0.63 8.01 63.64
CA MET A 41 1.43 7.97 62.41
C MET A 41 1.99 6.58 62.13
N ILE A 42 2.48 5.88 63.17
CA ILE A 42 2.95 4.50 63.04
C ILE A 42 1.79 3.57 62.64
N ASP A 43 0.59 3.74 63.19
CA ASP A 43 -0.58 2.95 62.80
C ASP A 43 -0.93 3.15 61.32
N LEU A 44 -0.89 4.39 60.81
CA LEU A 44 -1.11 4.68 59.40
C LEU A 44 -0.06 4.03 58.49
N MET A 45 1.20 4.02 58.92
CA MET A 45 2.31 3.41 58.16
C MET A 45 2.25 1.88 58.14
N THR A 46 1.86 1.27 59.25
CA THR A 46 1.79 -0.19 59.38
C THR A 46 0.54 -0.80 58.74
N GLN A 47 -0.56 -0.04 58.61
CA GLN A 47 -1.78 -0.50 57.94
C GLN A 47 -1.67 -0.52 56.41
N HIS A 48 -0.91 0.41 55.82
CA HIS A 48 -0.81 0.58 54.36
C HIS A 48 0.62 0.77 53.85
N PRO A 49 1.56 -0.17 54.11
CA PRO A 49 2.99 0.02 53.80
C PRO A 49 3.30 0.30 52.32
N GLU A 50 2.62 -0.37 51.39
CA GLU A 50 2.80 -0.17 49.95
C GLU A 50 2.51 1.29 49.52
N HIS A 51 1.51 1.92 50.14
CA HIS A 51 1.18 3.31 49.85
C HIS A 51 2.34 4.23 50.22
N TRP A 52 2.91 4.05 51.41
CA TRP A 52 4.03 4.86 51.90
C TRP A 52 5.30 4.65 51.08
N ASP A 53 5.60 3.42 50.68
CA ASP A 53 6.74 3.15 49.79
C ASP A 53 6.61 3.85 48.43
N LYS A 54 5.38 3.99 47.93
CA LYS A 54 5.10 4.67 46.67
C LYS A 54 5.05 6.19 46.80
N THR A 55 4.53 6.74 47.88
CA THR A 55 4.29 8.18 48.05
C THR A 55 5.41 8.91 48.77
N THR A 56 6.37 8.20 49.38
CA THR A 56 7.50 8.81 50.10
C THR A 56 8.91 8.46 49.59
N PRO A 57 9.14 8.40 48.27
CA PRO A 57 10.42 7.94 47.72
C PRO A 57 11.62 8.86 48.06
N LEU A 58 11.40 10.16 48.23
CA LEU A 58 12.43 11.13 48.59
C LEU A 58 12.99 10.78 49.97
N ASN A 59 12.14 10.78 51.01
CA ASN A 59 12.59 10.54 52.37
C ASN A 59 13.12 9.11 52.57
N ILE A 60 12.55 8.11 51.88
CA ILE A 60 13.10 6.74 51.86
C ILE A 60 14.55 6.74 51.35
N SER A 61 14.84 7.52 50.30
CA SER A 61 16.18 7.60 49.72
C SER A 61 17.18 8.40 50.57
N TYR A 62 16.76 9.52 51.16
CA TYR A 62 17.66 10.43 51.89
C TYR A 62 17.91 10.01 53.34
N PHE A 63 16.90 9.47 54.03
CA PHE A 63 17.01 9.22 55.47
C PHE A 63 16.36 7.91 55.96
N GLY A 64 15.81 7.08 55.07
CA GLY A 64 15.13 5.84 55.45
C GLY A 64 15.94 4.91 56.35
N ASP A 65 17.22 4.69 56.04
CA ASP A 65 18.12 3.86 56.88
C ASP A 65 18.37 4.45 58.27
N ILE A 66 18.55 5.78 58.33
CA ILE A 66 18.78 6.51 59.57
C ILE A 66 17.54 6.41 60.46
N PHE A 67 16.35 6.60 59.87
CA PHE A 67 15.08 6.48 60.57
C PHE A 67 14.88 5.10 61.21
N ILE A 68 15.14 4.02 60.47
CA ILE A 68 15.01 2.66 61.02
C ILE A 68 16.04 2.40 62.13
N ASN A 69 17.27 2.91 61.97
CA ASN A 69 18.30 2.80 63.00
C ASN A 69 17.92 3.59 64.26
N ASP A 70 17.38 4.80 64.11
CA ASP A 70 16.93 5.60 65.22
C ASP A 70 15.79 4.92 65.95
N LEU A 71 14.77 4.39 65.27
CA LEU A 71 13.72 3.60 65.91
C LEU A 71 14.22 2.35 66.67
N ASN A 72 15.36 1.78 66.28
CA ASN A 72 15.99 0.64 66.95
C ASN A 72 16.75 1.00 68.24
N ARG A 73 17.12 2.27 68.45
CA ARG A 73 17.91 2.72 69.61
C ARG A 73 17.13 2.66 70.94
N MET A 74 15.81 2.75 70.89
CA MET A 74 14.92 2.52 72.05
C MET A 74 15.22 3.40 73.29
N ASP A 75 15.63 4.65 73.08
CA ASP A 75 15.92 5.61 74.14
C ASP A 75 14.72 6.54 74.37
N PHE A 76 13.84 6.26 75.34
CA PHE A 76 12.55 6.96 75.49
C PHE A 76 12.62 8.32 76.19
N ASN A 77 13.75 9.02 76.08
CA ASN A 77 13.86 10.38 76.57
C ASN A 77 13.07 11.38 75.69
N LYS A 78 12.73 12.56 76.25
CA LYS A 78 11.95 13.59 75.55
C LYS A 78 12.54 13.97 74.20
N GLN A 79 13.86 14.16 74.13
CA GLN A 79 14.55 14.62 72.93
C GLN A 79 14.43 13.61 71.79
N TYR A 80 14.58 12.33 72.10
CA TYR A 80 14.44 11.25 71.14
C TYR A 80 13.00 11.10 70.65
N LEU A 81 12.00 11.21 71.53
CA LEU A 81 10.59 11.21 71.12
C LEU A 81 10.23 12.41 70.23
N ASP A 82 10.84 13.57 70.48
CA ASP A 82 10.71 14.74 69.61
C ASP A 82 11.29 14.47 68.22
N VAL A 83 12.46 13.82 68.12
CA VAL A 83 13.10 13.43 66.84
C VAL A 83 12.25 12.40 66.08
N ILE A 84 11.79 11.34 66.75
CA ILE A 84 10.89 10.34 66.12
C ILE A 84 9.64 11.00 65.56
N PHE A 85 9.03 11.92 66.31
CA PHE A 85 7.87 12.65 65.83
C PHE A 85 8.20 13.42 64.54
N ALA A 86 9.33 14.13 64.52
CA ALA A 86 9.74 14.91 63.37
C ALA A 86 10.02 14.04 62.14
N ASP A 87 10.65 12.88 62.29
CA ASP A 87 10.92 11.94 61.19
C ASP A 87 9.61 11.37 60.60
N LEU A 88 8.70 10.91 61.47
CA LEU A 88 7.38 10.44 61.04
C LEU A 88 6.59 11.55 60.34
N PHE A 89 6.72 12.78 60.83
CA PHE A 89 6.07 13.95 60.25
C PHE A 89 6.62 14.29 58.85
N ARG A 90 7.92 14.11 58.61
CA ARG A 90 8.52 14.28 57.28
C ARG A 90 7.89 13.33 56.25
N PHE A 91 7.75 12.05 56.60
CA PHE A 91 7.07 11.08 55.75
C PHE A 91 5.61 11.48 55.52
N LEU A 92 4.89 11.92 56.55
CA LEU A 92 3.49 12.34 56.44
C LEU A 92 3.32 13.50 55.43
N ILE A 93 4.18 14.50 55.51
CA ILE A 93 4.12 15.66 54.59
C ILE A 93 4.48 15.27 53.17
N GLU A 94 5.50 14.43 52.96
CA GLU A 94 5.83 13.94 51.63
C GLU A 94 4.69 13.14 51.01
N SER A 95 4.08 12.23 51.78
CA SER A 95 2.94 11.43 51.32
C SER A 95 1.76 12.31 50.89
N TYR A 96 1.52 13.41 51.63
CA TYR A 96 0.53 14.41 51.26
C TYR A 96 0.89 15.16 49.96
N ILE A 97 2.13 15.63 49.81
CA ILE A 97 2.58 16.36 48.61
C ILE A 97 2.49 15.46 47.36
N SER A 98 2.81 14.17 47.51
CA SER A 98 2.79 13.19 46.42
C SER A 98 1.37 12.69 46.07
N SER A 99 0.38 12.96 46.91
CA SER A 99 -0.99 12.46 46.73
C SER A 99 -1.92 13.55 46.19
N PRO A 100 -2.76 13.26 45.17
CA PRO A 100 -3.65 14.26 44.55
C PRO A 100 -4.88 14.64 45.41
N GLY A 101 -5.01 14.10 46.62
CA GLY A 101 -6.16 14.27 47.50
C GLY A 101 -5.92 15.26 48.64
N GLU A 102 -7.00 15.69 49.30
CA GLU A 102 -6.87 16.43 50.55
C GLU A 102 -6.32 15.54 51.68
N MET A 103 -5.55 16.16 52.56
CA MET A 103 -5.06 15.52 53.78
C MET A 103 -6.23 15.07 54.67
N SER A 104 -6.14 13.87 55.24
CA SER A 104 -7.15 13.34 56.17
C SER A 104 -7.31 14.24 57.40
N MET A 105 -8.44 14.12 58.12
CA MET A 105 -8.69 14.96 59.30
C MET A 105 -7.66 14.68 60.42
N GLU A 106 -7.22 13.44 60.56
CA GLU A 106 -6.18 13.00 61.49
C GLU A 106 -4.83 13.63 61.14
N SER A 107 -4.46 13.56 59.86
CA SER A 107 -3.22 14.14 59.33
C SER A 107 -3.22 15.67 59.43
N LYS A 108 -4.38 16.32 59.21
CA LYS A 108 -4.59 17.77 59.44
C LYS A 108 -4.37 18.14 60.90
N ALA A 109 -4.83 17.32 61.85
CA ALA A 109 -4.63 17.55 63.28
C ALA A 109 -3.14 17.44 63.68
N ILE A 110 -2.44 16.41 63.20
CA ILE A 110 -1.00 16.21 63.40
C ILE A 110 -0.21 17.42 62.87
N ARG A 111 -0.51 17.85 61.64
CA ARG A 111 0.14 19.04 61.05
C ARG A 111 -0.12 20.30 61.85
N ARG A 112 -1.35 20.54 62.30
CA ARG A 112 -1.68 21.71 63.11
C ARG A 112 -0.94 21.71 64.44
N PHE A 113 -0.80 20.55 65.07
CA PHE A 113 -0.01 20.39 66.30
C PHE A 113 1.47 20.72 66.05
N ALA A 114 2.07 20.13 65.02
CA ALA A 114 3.46 20.37 64.65
C ALA A 114 3.73 21.87 64.37
N THR A 115 2.83 22.55 63.65
CA THR A 115 2.96 23.99 63.36
C THR A 115 2.79 24.85 64.61
N ASN A 116 1.80 24.59 65.45
CA ASN A 116 1.47 25.46 66.58
C ASN A 116 2.39 25.28 67.79
N GLN A 117 2.98 24.09 67.94
CA GLN A 117 3.79 23.72 69.10
C GLN A 117 5.27 23.53 68.76
N VAL A 118 5.72 23.98 67.58
CA VAL A 118 7.10 23.79 67.09
C VAL A 118 8.18 24.23 68.09
N SER A 119 7.90 25.26 68.90
CA SER A 119 8.82 25.80 69.92
C SER A 119 9.00 24.91 71.15
N TYR A 120 8.13 23.92 71.37
CA TYR A 120 8.19 22.99 72.51
C TYR A 120 8.98 21.71 72.18
N PHE A 121 9.26 21.47 70.91
CA PHE A 121 10.14 20.40 70.47
C PHE A 121 11.61 20.75 70.74
N ALA A 122 12.45 19.72 70.88
CA ALA A 122 13.88 19.89 70.88
C ALA A 122 14.37 20.56 69.58
N GLU A 123 15.46 21.33 69.65
CA GLU A 123 15.99 22.13 68.54
C GLU A 123 16.13 21.32 67.23
N GLU A 124 16.70 20.12 67.33
CA GLU A 124 16.86 19.20 66.19
C GLU A 124 15.52 18.83 65.54
N ALA A 125 14.53 18.46 66.36
CA ALA A 125 13.19 18.11 65.87
C ALA A 125 12.47 19.33 65.27
N SER A 126 12.60 20.50 65.87
CA SER A 126 12.02 21.75 65.34
C SER A 126 12.57 22.09 63.96
N ILE A 127 13.87 21.90 63.72
CA ILE A 127 14.51 22.12 62.41
C ILE A 127 13.93 21.16 61.36
N GLN A 128 13.77 19.88 61.71
CA GLN A 128 13.20 18.88 60.80
C GLN A 128 11.72 19.17 60.46
N ILE A 129 10.94 19.62 61.44
CA ILE A 129 9.54 20.03 61.25
C ILE A 129 9.47 21.27 60.32
N ASP A 130 10.34 22.26 60.52
CA ASP A 130 10.36 23.46 59.68
C ASP A 130 10.76 23.15 58.24
N TYR A 131 11.79 22.32 58.04
CA TYR A 131 12.17 21.80 56.73
C TYR A 131 11.00 21.11 56.02
N ALA A 132 10.28 20.22 56.72
CA ALA A 132 9.12 19.53 56.16
C ALA A 132 8.03 20.50 55.70
N LEU A 133 7.77 21.55 56.48
CA LEU A 133 6.72 22.52 56.19
C LEU A 133 7.09 23.52 55.08
N ARG A 134 8.37 23.87 54.91
CA ARG A 134 8.81 24.99 54.06
C ARG A 134 9.64 24.57 52.85
N ASP A 135 10.66 23.74 53.05
CA ASP A 135 11.73 23.51 52.07
C ASP A 135 11.63 22.15 51.37
N MET A 136 10.89 21.21 51.95
CA MET A 136 10.76 19.85 51.41
C MET A 136 10.09 19.84 50.02
N SER A 137 9.06 20.65 49.80
CA SER A 137 8.37 20.75 48.50
C SER A 137 9.29 21.25 47.38
N LEU A 138 10.18 22.20 47.68
CA LEU A 138 11.20 22.69 46.75
C LEU A 138 12.26 21.61 46.48
N SER A 139 12.64 20.85 47.50
CA SER A 139 13.59 19.73 47.37
C SER A 139 13.02 18.60 46.51
N MET A 140 11.74 18.28 46.68
CA MET A 140 11.01 17.33 45.82
C MET A 140 10.89 17.84 44.38
N PHE A 141 10.58 19.12 44.18
CA PHE A 141 10.55 19.69 42.83
C PHE A 141 11.93 19.62 42.16
N LYS A 142 13.00 19.90 42.91
CA LYS A 142 14.38 19.85 42.41
C LYS A 142 14.80 18.43 42.01
N SER A 143 14.40 17.39 42.75
CA SER A 143 14.70 16.01 42.36
C SER A 143 13.95 15.62 41.08
N LEU A 144 12.66 15.95 40.98
CA LEU A 144 11.84 15.68 39.78
C LEU A 144 12.35 16.41 38.53
N TYR A 145 12.81 17.66 38.68
CA TYR A 145 13.33 18.46 37.58
C TYR A 145 14.65 17.90 37.03
N ASN A 146 15.51 17.40 37.91
CA ASN A 146 16.86 16.95 37.53
C ASN A 146 16.92 15.51 37.02
N GLU A 147 16.05 14.59 37.48
CA GLU A 147 16.20 13.17 37.16
C GLU A 147 15.64 12.78 35.78
N ASP A 148 14.52 13.33 35.30
CA ASP A 148 13.91 12.84 34.05
C ASP A 148 13.06 13.87 33.27
N GLY A 149 12.46 14.84 33.96
CA GLY A 149 11.48 15.75 33.34
C GLY A 149 12.05 16.63 32.22
N LEU A 150 13.28 17.12 32.38
CA LEU A 150 13.90 17.99 31.37
C LEU A 150 14.36 17.23 30.12
N GLN A 151 14.84 16.00 30.31
CA GLN A 151 15.33 15.17 29.21
C GLN A 151 14.17 14.65 28.37
N ALA A 152 13.06 14.27 29.00
CA ALA A 152 11.81 13.91 28.31
C ALA A 152 11.28 15.08 27.46
N ILE A 153 11.22 16.30 28.01
CA ILE A 153 10.76 17.49 27.27
C ILE A 153 11.70 17.83 26.10
N ARG A 154 13.02 17.75 26.29
CA ARG A 154 13.99 17.97 25.20
C ARG A 154 13.91 16.88 24.12
N SER A 155 13.71 15.63 24.51
CA SER A 155 13.57 14.51 23.56
C SER A 155 12.28 14.59 22.73
N PHE A 156 11.20 15.16 23.28
CA PHE A 156 9.94 15.30 22.56
C PHE A 156 10.07 16.20 21.32
N SER A 157 10.81 17.32 21.41
CA SER A 157 11.08 18.18 20.26
C SER A 157 11.84 17.43 19.16
N ASN A 158 12.90 16.71 19.53
CA ASN A 158 13.68 15.92 18.57
C ASN A 158 12.86 14.82 17.91
N ILE A 159 11.99 14.14 18.65
CA ILE A 159 11.10 13.10 18.12
C ILE A 159 10.11 13.70 17.13
N LYS A 160 9.57 14.88 17.44
CA LYS A 160 8.67 15.60 16.53
C LYS A 160 9.38 15.97 15.23
N ASP A 161 10.57 16.55 15.30
CA ASP A 161 11.34 16.95 14.10
C ASP A 161 11.73 15.74 13.24
N GLN A 162 12.10 14.62 13.87
CA GLN A 162 12.38 13.36 13.16
C GLN A 162 11.13 12.78 12.49
N ALA A 163 9.97 12.86 13.15
CA ALA A 163 8.72 12.39 12.58
C ALA A 163 8.26 13.24 11.38
N GLU A 164 8.41 14.56 11.46
CA GLU A 164 8.12 15.47 10.33
C GLU A 164 9.07 15.23 9.15
N HIS A 165 10.36 15.04 9.42
CA HIS A 165 11.35 14.69 8.39
C HIS A 165 11.04 13.34 7.74
N LEU A 166 10.78 12.30 8.54
CA LEU A 166 10.48 10.96 8.03
C LEU A 166 9.21 10.96 7.17
N LYS A 167 8.17 11.70 7.59
CA LYS A 167 6.95 11.87 6.80
C LYS A 167 7.26 12.52 5.45
N SER A 168 8.03 13.61 5.44
CA SER A 168 8.41 14.30 4.20
C SER A 168 9.19 13.40 3.24
N VAL A 169 10.11 12.58 3.76
CA VAL A 169 10.87 11.61 2.96
C VAL A 169 9.95 10.54 2.38
N TRP A 170 9.04 9.98 3.19
CA TRP A 170 8.10 8.97 2.73
C TRP A 170 7.12 9.50 1.68
N ASP A 171 6.58 10.70 1.87
CA ASP A 171 5.70 11.33 0.89
C ASP A 171 6.42 11.48 -0.46
N SER A 172 7.68 11.93 -0.44
CA SER A 172 8.51 12.04 -1.67
C SER A 172 8.83 10.69 -2.31
N GLU A 173 9.15 9.67 -1.50
CA GLU A 173 9.45 8.33 -2.02
C GLU A 173 8.22 7.65 -2.61
N ILE A 174 7.05 7.82 -1.98
CA ILE A 174 5.77 7.34 -2.47
C ILE A 174 5.44 8.01 -3.81
N GLU A 175 5.55 9.33 -3.90
CA GLU A 175 5.29 10.06 -5.15
C GLU A 175 6.25 9.60 -6.28
N SER A 176 7.53 9.38 -5.96
CA SER A 176 8.51 8.85 -6.91
C SER A 176 8.16 7.44 -7.39
N LYS A 177 7.76 6.55 -6.47
CA LYS A 177 7.33 5.18 -6.79
C LYS A 177 6.05 5.16 -7.60
N GLU A 178 5.07 5.99 -7.26
CA GLU A 178 3.83 6.13 -8.01
C GLU A 178 4.11 6.58 -9.45
N LYS A 179 4.96 7.60 -9.63
CA LYS A 179 5.43 8.04 -10.96
C LYS A 179 6.09 6.90 -11.75
N LYS A 180 6.95 6.10 -11.11
CA LYS A 180 7.58 4.94 -11.76
C LYS A 180 6.55 3.88 -12.16
N VAL A 181 5.62 3.53 -11.26
CA VAL A 181 4.56 2.53 -11.54
C VAL A 181 3.69 2.99 -12.70
N ASN A 182 3.26 4.25 -12.72
CA ASN A 182 2.49 4.81 -13.82
C ASN A 182 3.28 4.79 -15.13
N SER A 183 4.56 5.17 -15.11
CA SER A 183 5.41 5.09 -16.31
C SER A 183 5.57 3.66 -16.84
N LEU A 184 5.68 2.67 -15.96
CA LEU A 184 5.77 1.26 -16.33
C LEU A 184 4.45 0.75 -16.89
N ARG A 185 3.32 1.12 -16.28
CA ARG A 185 1.98 0.82 -16.78
C ARG A 185 1.82 1.38 -18.19
N ASP A 186 2.14 2.65 -18.40
CA ASP A 186 1.99 3.30 -19.70
C ASP A 186 2.92 2.66 -20.75
N ALA A 187 4.16 2.29 -20.37
CA ALA A 187 5.07 1.54 -21.25
C ALA A 187 4.52 0.15 -21.61
N LEU A 188 3.93 -0.57 -20.65
CA LEU A 188 3.32 -1.89 -20.85
C LEU A 188 2.08 -1.81 -21.73
N THR A 189 1.21 -0.82 -21.51
CA THR A 189 0.02 -0.58 -22.35
C THR A 189 0.44 -0.27 -23.79
N ASN A 190 1.39 0.65 -23.96
CA ASN A 190 1.95 0.97 -25.29
C ASN A 190 2.57 -0.26 -25.96
N GLN A 191 3.25 -1.12 -25.21
CA GLN A 191 3.83 -2.34 -25.74
C GLN A 191 2.74 -3.37 -26.11
N LEU A 192 1.70 -3.54 -25.30
CA LEU A 192 0.60 -4.47 -25.57
C LEU A 192 -0.20 -4.06 -26.82
N ASP A 193 -0.56 -2.78 -26.92
CA ASP A 193 -1.36 -2.25 -28.03
C ASP A 193 -0.55 -2.21 -29.33
N SER A 194 0.73 -1.87 -29.25
CA SER A 194 1.63 -1.91 -30.40
C SER A 194 1.88 -3.34 -30.86
N TYR A 195 2.14 -4.31 -29.98
CA TYR A 195 2.48 -5.67 -30.43
C TYR A 195 1.32 -6.43 -31.07
N ASN A 196 0.09 -6.30 -30.57
CA ASN A 196 -1.03 -7.08 -31.09
C ASN A 196 -1.47 -6.60 -32.48
N PHE A 197 -1.80 -5.30 -32.64
CA PHE A 197 -2.30 -4.79 -33.92
C PHE A 197 -1.20 -4.55 -34.96
N VAL A 198 -0.01 -4.11 -34.55
CA VAL A 198 1.13 -3.99 -35.49
C VAL A 198 1.61 -5.38 -35.92
N GLY A 199 1.59 -6.36 -35.03
CA GLY A 199 1.88 -7.76 -35.35
C GLY A 199 0.91 -8.34 -36.38
N LEU A 200 -0.40 -8.19 -36.16
CA LEU A 200 -1.45 -8.58 -37.11
C LEU A 200 -1.32 -7.86 -38.45
N HIS A 201 -1.14 -6.53 -38.44
CA HIS A 201 -0.92 -5.75 -39.66
C HIS A 201 0.33 -6.20 -40.42
N ALA A 202 1.45 -6.43 -39.73
CA ALA A 202 2.68 -6.92 -40.34
C ALA A 202 2.51 -8.34 -40.91
N GLY A 203 1.77 -9.21 -40.22
CA GLY A 203 1.39 -10.55 -40.67
C GLY A 203 0.60 -10.49 -41.98
N PHE A 204 -0.48 -9.71 -42.03
CA PHE A 204 -1.27 -9.51 -43.24
C PHE A 204 -0.47 -8.82 -44.35
N ALA A 205 0.42 -7.88 -44.03
CA ALA A 205 1.30 -7.25 -45.02
C ALA A 205 2.25 -8.26 -45.67
N LYS A 206 2.81 -9.20 -44.89
CA LYS A 206 3.63 -10.29 -45.41
C LYS A 206 2.79 -11.23 -46.29
N LEU A 207 1.60 -11.62 -45.85
CA LEU A 207 0.70 -12.49 -46.60
C LEU A 207 0.26 -11.85 -47.94
N GLY A 208 -0.04 -10.55 -47.92
CA GLY A 208 -0.38 -9.77 -49.11
C GLY A 208 0.77 -9.72 -50.12
N ARG A 209 2.02 -9.54 -49.67
CA ARG A 209 3.21 -9.59 -50.55
C ARG A 209 3.40 -10.96 -51.19
N MET A 210 3.22 -12.05 -50.43
CA MET A 210 3.31 -13.41 -50.96
C MET A 210 2.24 -13.65 -52.03
N LYS A 211 0.99 -13.28 -51.74
CA LYS A 211 -0.13 -13.42 -52.70
C LYS A 211 0.01 -12.52 -53.92
N ALA A 212 0.59 -11.32 -53.80
CA ALA A 212 0.90 -10.47 -54.94
C ALA A 212 1.91 -11.13 -55.90
N GLY A 213 2.89 -11.86 -55.35
CA GLY A 213 3.79 -12.71 -56.14
C GLY A 213 3.03 -13.82 -56.88
N GLU A 214 2.15 -14.56 -56.18
CA GLU A 214 1.28 -15.57 -56.80
C GLU A 214 0.38 -14.98 -57.90
N LEU A 215 -0.14 -13.76 -57.71
CA LEU A 215 -0.97 -13.08 -58.69
C LEU A 215 -0.18 -12.77 -59.97
N PHE A 216 1.09 -12.34 -59.82
CA PHE A 216 1.97 -12.10 -60.96
C PHE A 216 2.20 -13.38 -61.77
N TRP A 217 2.52 -14.50 -61.10
CA TRP A 217 2.68 -15.79 -61.76
C TRP A 217 1.38 -16.29 -62.41
N SER A 218 0.25 -16.16 -61.70
CA SER A 218 -1.06 -16.54 -62.24
C SER A 218 -1.47 -15.70 -63.44
N ARG A 219 -1.11 -14.41 -63.47
CA ARG A 219 -1.33 -13.51 -64.62
C ARG A 219 -0.44 -13.91 -65.81
N LEU A 220 0.83 -14.24 -65.55
CA LEU A 220 1.75 -14.68 -66.59
C LEU A 220 1.28 -15.98 -67.24
N ILE A 221 0.91 -16.99 -66.45
CA ILE A 221 0.39 -18.27 -66.94
C ILE A 221 -0.90 -18.07 -67.74
N MET A 222 -1.82 -17.22 -67.25
CA MET A 222 -3.04 -16.90 -67.99
C MET A 222 -2.74 -16.26 -69.35
N LEU A 223 -1.79 -15.33 -69.41
CA LEU A 223 -1.39 -14.68 -70.66
C LEU A 223 -0.77 -15.69 -71.62
N ILE A 224 0.12 -16.58 -71.13
CA ILE A 224 0.74 -17.63 -71.96
C ILE A 224 -0.34 -18.54 -72.57
N ILE A 225 -1.27 -19.07 -71.77
CA ILE A 225 -2.34 -19.95 -72.27
C ILE A 225 -3.30 -19.16 -73.18
N GLY A 226 -3.59 -17.91 -72.83
CA GLY A 226 -4.44 -17.01 -73.61
C GLY A 226 -3.86 -16.66 -74.98
N CYS A 227 -2.53 -16.53 -75.11
CA CYS A 227 -1.84 -16.37 -76.39
C CYS A 227 -1.66 -17.70 -77.14
N LEU A 228 -1.43 -18.80 -76.43
CA LEU A 228 -1.25 -20.13 -77.04
C LEU A 228 -2.55 -20.63 -77.70
N THR A 229 -3.71 -20.25 -77.17
CA THR A 229 -5.02 -20.63 -77.71
C THR A 229 -5.25 -20.15 -79.16
N PRO A 230 -5.15 -18.84 -79.49
CA PRO A 230 -5.26 -18.38 -80.88
C PRO A 230 -4.09 -18.84 -81.75
N ILE A 231 -2.89 -19.02 -81.20
CA ILE A 231 -1.74 -19.60 -81.94
C ILE A 231 -2.04 -21.05 -82.35
N SER A 232 -2.64 -21.86 -81.48
CA SER A 232 -3.08 -23.24 -81.80
C SER A 232 -4.08 -23.24 -82.96
N ILE A 233 -5.03 -22.31 -82.96
CA ILE A 233 -6.00 -22.18 -84.05
C ILE A 233 -5.31 -21.73 -85.35
N ALA A 234 -4.43 -20.72 -85.29
CA ALA A 234 -3.73 -20.19 -86.46
C ALA A 234 -2.78 -21.22 -87.09
N THR A 235 -2.04 -21.98 -86.27
CA THR A 235 -1.16 -23.06 -86.74
C THR A 235 -1.94 -24.18 -87.41
N GLN A 236 -3.11 -24.55 -86.89
CA GLN A 236 -4.00 -25.51 -87.53
C GLN A 236 -4.45 -25.02 -88.91
N VAL A 237 -4.93 -23.79 -89.01
CA VAL A 237 -5.34 -23.19 -90.29
C VAL A 237 -4.17 -23.15 -91.30
N PHE A 238 -2.99 -22.74 -90.85
CA PHE A 238 -1.78 -22.71 -91.69
C PHE A 238 -1.39 -24.10 -92.20
N LEU A 239 -1.40 -25.13 -91.33
CA LEU A 239 -1.07 -26.50 -91.72
C LEU A 239 -2.07 -27.06 -92.73
N TYR A 240 -3.38 -26.85 -92.53
CA TYR A 240 -4.39 -27.28 -93.50
C TYR A 240 -4.20 -26.62 -94.87
N HIS A 241 -3.83 -25.33 -94.89
CA HIS A 241 -3.54 -24.62 -96.12
C HIS A 241 -2.25 -25.10 -96.80
N HIS A 242 -1.15 -25.22 -96.05
CA HIS A 242 0.16 -25.61 -96.60
C HIS A 242 0.17 -27.02 -97.19
N PHE A 243 -0.52 -27.97 -96.55
CA PHE A 243 -0.61 -29.36 -97.02
C PHE A 243 -1.75 -29.61 -98.02
N ASN A 244 -2.45 -28.57 -98.49
CA ASN A 244 -3.59 -28.66 -99.42
C ASN A 244 -4.61 -29.73 -99.00
N VAL A 245 -4.99 -29.75 -97.72
CA VAL A 245 -5.95 -30.74 -97.21
C VAL A 245 -7.33 -30.43 -97.80
N ALA A 246 -7.77 -31.29 -98.73
CA ALA A 246 -9.08 -31.17 -99.35
C ALA A 246 -10.20 -31.70 -98.42
N PHE A 247 -11.29 -30.95 -98.34
CA PHE A 247 -12.51 -31.29 -97.59
C PHE A 247 -13.66 -31.54 -98.57
N GLU A 248 -13.56 -32.63 -99.34
CA GLU A 248 -14.53 -32.94 -100.40
C GLU A 248 -15.75 -33.72 -99.88
N LYS A 249 -15.57 -34.51 -98.82
CA LYS A 249 -16.64 -35.31 -98.20
C LYS A 249 -16.89 -34.86 -96.76
N PRO A 250 -18.13 -34.97 -96.24
CA PRO A 250 -18.41 -34.68 -94.84
C PRO A 250 -17.55 -35.46 -93.84
N MET A 251 -17.10 -36.68 -94.20
CA MET A 251 -16.24 -37.51 -93.36
C MET A 251 -14.83 -36.92 -93.17
N ASP A 252 -14.38 -36.02 -94.04
CA ASP A 252 -13.07 -35.36 -93.95
C ASP A 252 -12.96 -34.40 -92.74
N LEU A 253 -14.08 -34.01 -92.13
CA LEU A 253 -14.13 -33.24 -90.87
C LEU A 253 -13.43 -33.96 -89.71
N ILE A 254 -13.31 -35.29 -89.75
CA ILE A 254 -12.60 -36.09 -88.74
C ILE A 254 -11.12 -35.66 -88.63
N LYS A 255 -10.53 -35.16 -89.73
CA LYS A 255 -9.15 -34.66 -89.76
C LYS A 255 -8.95 -33.44 -88.83
N MET A 256 -10.02 -32.70 -88.51
CA MET A 256 -9.97 -31.55 -87.60
C MET A 256 -10.00 -31.94 -86.12
N ILE A 257 -10.38 -33.18 -85.78
CA ILE A 257 -10.58 -33.62 -84.39
C ILE A 257 -9.32 -33.44 -83.54
N PRO A 258 -8.11 -33.90 -83.95
CA PRO A 258 -6.92 -33.76 -83.11
C PRO A 258 -6.61 -32.30 -82.77
N GLY A 259 -6.77 -31.39 -83.74
CA GLY A 259 -6.57 -29.96 -83.53
C GLY A 259 -7.65 -29.35 -82.63
N ALA A 260 -8.91 -29.68 -82.87
CA ALA A 260 -10.03 -29.24 -82.04
C ALA A 260 -9.89 -29.71 -80.59
N SER A 261 -9.43 -30.95 -80.36
CA SER A 261 -9.16 -31.49 -79.02
C SER A 261 -8.08 -30.71 -78.28
N VAL A 262 -6.96 -30.37 -78.93
CA VAL A 262 -5.90 -29.54 -78.33
C VAL A 262 -6.41 -28.14 -77.98
N THR A 263 -7.18 -27.52 -78.89
CA THR A 263 -7.78 -26.20 -78.65
C THR A 263 -8.80 -26.24 -77.51
N LEU A 264 -9.61 -27.29 -77.41
CA LEU A 264 -10.57 -27.49 -76.31
C LEU A 264 -9.84 -27.64 -74.96
N LEU A 265 -8.75 -28.41 -74.92
CA LEU A 265 -7.91 -28.54 -73.72
C LEU A 265 -7.30 -27.19 -73.30
N LEU A 266 -6.78 -26.41 -74.26
CA LEU A 266 -6.26 -25.06 -73.99
C LEU A 266 -7.33 -24.13 -73.44
N LEU A 267 -8.54 -24.16 -73.99
CA LEU A 267 -9.68 -23.39 -73.46
C LEU A 267 -10.06 -23.81 -72.04
N TYR A 268 -10.03 -25.11 -71.73
CA TYR A 268 -10.26 -25.61 -70.38
C TYR A 268 -9.20 -25.09 -69.40
N TYR A 269 -7.92 -25.22 -69.74
CA TYR A 269 -6.83 -24.71 -68.90
C TYR A 269 -6.84 -23.18 -68.79
N PHE A 270 -7.27 -22.47 -69.84
CA PHE A 270 -7.47 -21.03 -69.78
C PHE A 270 -8.53 -20.66 -68.75
N ARG A 271 -9.68 -21.35 -68.74
CA ARG A 271 -10.74 -21.16 -67.73
C ARG A 271 -10.24 -21.44 -66.32
N VAL A 272 -9.49 -22.52 -66.13
CA VAL A 272 -8.88 -22.86 -64.82
C VAL A 272 -7.91 -21.77 -64.38
N SER A 273 -7.04 -21.30 -65.28
CA SER A 273 -6.08 -20.22 -64.98
C SER A 273 -6.77 -18.89 -64.67
N LEU A 274 -7.87 -18.58 -65.36
CA LEU A 274 -8.70 -17.39 -65.09
C LEU A 274 -9.37 -17.47 -63.72
N SER A 275 -9.90 -18.64 -63.35
CA SER A 275 -10.48 -18.89 -62.04
C SER A 275 -9.45 -18.76 -60.93
N ASN A 276 -8.23 -19.29 -61.11
CA ASN A 276 -7.14 -19.16 -60.15
C ASN A 276 -6.72 -17.69 -59.97
N TYR A 277 -6.60 -16.92 -61.05
CA TYR A 277 -6.29 -15.49 -60.97
C TYR A 277 -7.36 -14.70 -60.21
N SER A 278 -8.64 -14.96 -60.51
CA SER A 278 -9.77 -14.33 -59.81
C SER A 278 -9.74 -14.67 -58.31
N SER A 279 -9.48 -15.93 -57.96
CA SER A 279 -9.33 -16.40 -56.57
C SER A 279 -8.20 -15.69 -55.83
N VAL A 280 -7.00 -15.61 -56.41
CA VAL A 280 -5.85 -14.94 -55.79
C VAL A 280 -6.10 -13.43 -55.63
N ARG A 281 -6.73 -12.80 -56.63
CA ARG A 281 -7.13 -11.39 -56.56
C ARG A 281 -8.12 -11.13 -55.42
N ALA A 282 -9.14 -11.97 -55.27
CA ALA A 282 -10.12 -11.87 -54.19
C ALA A 282 -9.48 -12.04 -52.81
N GLN A 283 -8.53 -12.98 -52.67
CA GLN A 283 -7.77 -13.16 -51.44
C GLN A 283 -6.94 -11.92 -51.08
N ILE A 284 -6.29 -11.29 -52.06
CA ILE A 284 -5.52 -10.05 -51.83
C ILE A 284 -6.43 -8.92 -51.35
N MET A 285 -7.59 -8.74 -51.98
CA MET A 285 -8.56 -7.70 -51.58
C MET A 285 -9.02 -7.88 -50.13
N GLN A 286 -9.30 -9.13 -49.73
CA GLN A 286 -9.66 -9.49 -48.36
C GLN A 286 -8.50 -9.27 -47.36
N ILE A 287 -7.25 -9.44 -47.77
CA ILE A 287 -6.06 -9.17 -46.94
C ILE A 287 -5.86 -7.65 -46.77
N GLU A 288 -6.00 -6.86 -47.84
CA GLU A 288 -5.87 -5.39 -47.76
C GLU A 288 -6.96 -4.76 -46.90
N LEU A 289 -8.17 -5.30 -46.91
CA LEU A 289 -9.23 -4.90 -45.98
C LEU A 289 -8.80 -5.11 -44.53
N ARG A 290 -8.32 -6.31 -44.18
CA ARG A 290 -7.86 -6.61 -42.81
C ARG A 290 -6.68 -5.73 -42.39
N LYS A 291 -5.73 -5.45 -43.29
CA LYS A 291 -4.65 -4.47 -43.03
C LYS A 291 -5.19 -3.08 -42.73
N SER A 292 -6.14 -2.61 -43.53
CA SER A 292 -6.77 -1.30 -43.35
C SER A 292 -7.53 -1.23 -42.02
N LEU A 293 -8.25 -2.29 -41.65
CA LEU A 293 -8.96 -2.40 -40.37
C LEU A 293 -7.99 -2.42 -39.17
N CYS A 294 -6.90 -3.20 -39.23
CA CYS A 294 -5.87 -3.19 -38.17
C CYS A 294 -5.24 -1.79 -38.00
N ARG A 295 -5.00 -1.08 -39.10
CA ARG A 295 -4.47 0.29 -39.06
C ARG A 295 -5.48 1.29 -38.50
N PHE A 296 -6.76 1.10 -38.81
CA PHE A 296 -7.85 1.93 -38.32
C PHE A 296 -8.08 1.73 -36.83
N ILE A 297 -8.16 0.48 -36.33
CA ILE A 297 -8.41 0.22 -34.90
C ILE A 297 -7.25 0.71 -34.03
N GLN A 298 -6.00 0.57 -34.51
CA GLN A 298 -4.83 1.10 -33.81
C GLN A 298 -4.97 2.62 -33.60
N ARG A 299 -5.28 3.36 -34.70
CA ARG A 299 -5.53 4.80 -34.66
C ARG A 299 -6.76 5.19 -33.82
N TYR A 300 -7.79 4.34 -33.81
CA TYR A 300 -9.01 4.55 -33.04
C TYR A 300 -8.73 4.40 -31.54
N SER A 301 -8.10 3.30 -31.11
CA SER A 301 -7.76 3.04 -29.71
C SER A 301 -6.86 4.12 -29.13
N GLU A 302 -5.86 4.57 -29.90
CA GLU A 302 -4.98 5.70 -29.56
C GLU A 302 -5.73 7.04 -29.40
N TYR A 303 -6.87 7.23 -30.09
CA TYR A 303 -7.68 8.46 -30.05
C TYR A 303 -8.89 8.36 -29.10
N SER A 304 -9.28 7.15 -28.70
CA SER A 304 -10.56 6.85 -28.05
C SER A 304 -10.43 6.42 -26.59
N GLU A 305 -9.34 6.73 -25.88
CA GLU A 305 -9.20 6.45 -24.43
C GLU A 305 -10.42 6.92 -23.59
N GLY A 306 -11.22 7.88 -24.07
CA GLY A 306 -12.52 8.27 -23.48
C GLY A 306 -13.80 7.65 -24.08
N ILE A 307 -13.73 6.91 -25.19
CA ILE A 307 -14.87 6.37 -25.97
C ILE A 307 -14.88 4.83 -26.03
N SER A 308 -13.75 4.13 -25.88
CA SER A 308 -13.66 2.66 -25.93
C SER A 308 -14.55 1.95 -24.90
N ALA A 309 -14.85 2.60 -23.76
CA ALA A 309 -15.77 2.07 -22.75
C ALA A 309 -17.24 2.01 -23.22
N LYS A 310 -17.62 2.72 -24.30
CA LYS A 310 -19.02 2.90 -24.70
C LYS A 310 -19.53 1.91 -25.75
N ASN A 311 -18.68 1.18 -26.47
CA ASN A 311 -19.13 0.32 -27.59
C ASN A 311 -18.37 -1.02 -27.74
N PRO A 312 -18.51 -1.96 -26.78
CA PRO A 312 -17.92 -3.30 -26.87
C PRO A 312 -18.38 -4.12 -28.09
N GLN A 313 -19.56 -3.82 -28.65
CA GLN A 313 -20.06 -4.46 -29.87
C GLN A 313 -19.21 -4.15 -31.12
N LEU A 314 -18.52 -3.01 -31.15
CA LEU A 314 -17.68 -2.63 -32.28
C LEU A 314 -16.38 -3.44 -32.31
N LEU A 315 -15.82 -3.76 -31.14
CA LEU A 315 -14.65 -4.61 -31.00
C LEU A 315 -14.97 -6.07 -31.38
N ALA A 316 -16.12 -6.59 -30.94
CA ALA A 316 -16.57 -7.94 -31.29
C ALA A 316 -16.77 -8.12 -32.80
N LYS A 317 -17.39 -7.13 -33.48
CA LYS A 317 -17.53 -7.15 -34.95
C LYS A 317 -16.19 -7.01 -35.67
N PHE A 318 -15.25 -6.25 -35.12
CA PHE A 318 -13.89 -6.16 -35.65
C PHE A 318 -13.18 -7.52 -35.57
N GLU A 319 -13.22 -8.19 -34.42
CA GLU A 319 -12.60 -9.51 -34.23
C GLU A 319 -13.18 -10.54 -35.19
N GLU A 320 -14.50 -10.55 -35.38
CA GLU A 320 -15.19 -11.41 -36.34
C GLU A 320 -14.65 -11.21 -37.77
N VAL A 321 -14.48 -9.96 -38.22
CA VAL A 321 -13.99 -9.67 -39.58
C VAL A 321 -12.50 -10.02 -39.73
N ILE A 322 -11.66 -9.73 -38.73
CA ILE A 322 -10.22 -10.05 -38.78
C ILE A 322 -9.96 -11.55 -38.79
N PHE A 323 -10.67 -12.30 -37.93
CA PHE A 323 -10.47 -13.75 -37.79
C PHE A 323 -11.36 -14.59 -38.72
N SER A 324 -12.23 -13.97 -39.52
CA SER A 324 -12.97 -14.67 -40.57
C SER A 324 -12.03 -15.34 -41.58
N ASN A 325 -12.48 -16.45 -42.17
CA ASN A 325 -11.70 -17.18 -43.18
C ASN A 325 -11.46 -16.34 -44.44
N ILE A 326 -10.28 -16.47 -45.05
CA ILE A 326 -9.98 -15.88 -46.35
C ILE A 326 -10.58 -16.76 -47.45
N MET A 327 -11.63 -16.27 -48.12
CA MET A 327 -12.38 -17.04 -49.11
C MET A 327 -11.69 -16.98 -50.48
N THR A 328 -11.77 -18.09 -51.24
CA THR A 328 -11.16 -18.28 -52.56
C THR A 328 -12.02 -17.80 -53.73
N SER A 329 -13.15 -17.15 -53.49
CA SER A 329 -14.12 -16.78 -54.55
C SER A 329 -14.85 -15.49 -54.17
N GLU A 330 -15.07 -14.59 -55.14
CA GLU A 330 -15.83 -13.35 -54.94
C GLU A 330 -17.31 -13.64 -54.58
N ASP A 331 -17.89 -14.72 -55.12
CA ASP A 331 -19.29 -15.13 -54.86
C ASP A 331 -19.54 -15.69 -53.45
N LYS A 332 -18.49 -15.92 -52.65
CA LYS A 332 -18.56 -16.40 -51.27
C LYS A 332 -17.92 -15.42 -50.29
N ILE A 333 -17.84 -14.14 -50.65
CA ILE A 333 -17.55 -13.11 -49.65
C ILE A 333 -18.75 -13.11 -48.68
N PRO A 334 -18.58 -13.44 -47.40
CA PRO A 334 -19.70 -13.44 -46.46
C PRO A 334 -20.26 -12.01 -46.36
N SER A 335 -21.51 -11.89 -45.93
CA SER A 335 -22.19 -10.65 -45.50
C SER A 335 -21.35 -9.75 -44.53
N THR A 336 -20.17 -10.21 -44.10
CA THR A 336 -19.09 -9.37 -43.55
C THR A 336 -18.75 -8.11 -44.37
N PHE A 337 -18.97 -8.09 -45.70
CA PHE A 337 -18.85 -6.85 -46.48
C PHE A 337 -20.03 -5.87 -46.27
N ASP A 338 -21.25 -6.36 -45.98
CA ASP A 338 -22.38 -5.52 -45.51
C ASP A 338 -22.14 -4.98 -44.08
N GLY A 339 -21.33 -5.70 -43.29
CA GLY A 339 -20.86 -5.22 -41.98
C GLY A 339 -20.09 -3.89 -42.07
N ILE A 340 -19.41 -3.63 -43.19
CA ILE A 340 -18.72 -2.36 -43.45
C ILE A 340 -19.71 -1.22 -43.65
N GLU A 341 -20.86 -1.47 -44.28
CA GLU A 341 -21.90 -0.46 -44.48
C GLU A 341 -22.56 -0.09 -43.14
N GLN A 342 -22.68 -1.06 -42.22
CA GLN A 342 -23.08 -0.80 -40.84
C GLN A 342 -22.01 -0.05 -40.04
N ILE A 343 -20.72 -0.34 -40.25
CA ILE A 343 -19.61 0.41 -39.64
C ILE A 343 -19.57 1.84 -40.19
N ALA A 344 -19.78 2.04 -41.50
CA ALA A 344 -19.88 3.34 -42.14
C ALA A 344 -21.10 4.15 -41.65
N GLY A 345 -22.24 3.49 -41.42
CA GLY A 345 -23.43 4.08 -40.79
C GLY A 345 -23.23 4.44 -39.30
N LEU A 346 -22.42 3.68 -38.57
CA LEU A 346 -22.01 4.04 -37.21
C LEU A 346 -20.99 5.20 -37.20
N ILE A 347 -20.12 5.28 -38.21
CA ILE A 347 -19.20 6.41 -38.40
C ILE A 347 -19.96 7.70 -38.76
N SER A 348 -21.03 7.63 -39.57
CA SER A 348 -21.82 8.81 -39.95
C SER A 348 -22.68 9.34 -38.79
N SER A 349 -23.25 8.46 -37.96
CA SER A 349 -24.01 8.84 -36.75
C SER A 349 -23.15 9.49 -35.65
N LEU A 350 -21.84 9.24 -35.63
CA LEU A 350 -20.89 9.92 -34.73
C LEU A 350 -20.44 11.29 -35.25
N LYS A 351 -20.58 11.58 -36.55
CA LYS A 351 -20.21 12.87 -37.15
C LYS A 351 -21.35 13.91 -37.10
N SER A 352 -22.55 13.50 -36.69
CA SER A 352 -23.76 14.33 -36.64
C SER A 352 -24.09 14.88 -35.23
N LYS A 353 -23.13 14.89 -34.30
CA LYS A 353 -23.29 15.52 -33.00
C LYS A 353 -22.23 16.57 -32.72
#